data_AF-A0A2Z3GZQ8-F1
#
_entry.id   AF-A0A2Z3GZQ8-F1
#
_cell.length_a   1.000
_cell.length_b   1.000
_cell.length_c   1.000
_cell.angle_alpha   90.00
_cell.angle_beta   90.00
_cell.angle_gamma   90.00
#
_symmetry.space_group_name_H-M   'P 1'
#
loop_
_entity.id
_entity.type
_entity.pdbx_description
1 polymer ?
#
loop_
_entity_poly.entity_id
_entity_poly.type
_entity_poly.pdbx_seq_one_letter_code
_entity_poly.pdbx_strand_id
1 'polypeptide(L)'
;MFRRFSFLLALPLGLLAARPAPAQTPLGQPSLDEAKVQIWCATARFVYDDAGRPGLKRTVRCAGADLPALAASLRPDSLRVYSVLYQPIEGRGVIYQGKKGTPAQLGALVKAIVQQLKASPARRRDPARLARLQALETALTNYVAHGTPPGDVPAAMVPTTADTAATADNGDPGLAETAEAQAVRDANPGAMLPPDAAAPSATASLLDRFAAPLALILGILSLVLYVMLRVSLGQWRRQQRRETLSAAHAAAGAKTAAEQATAAVADAAARVKRAEALVLAAGAPGESPAPPPASELLTHTQRLEVERLVSQRVDEEMTWLRAQLPGLLAAAAGAPPAPDTAQ
;
A
#
# COMPACT_ATOMS: atom_id res chain seq x y z
N MET A 1 -38.85 -64.38 9.38
CA MET A 1 -37.41 -64.41 9.70
C MET A 1 -36.92 -62.97 9.79
N PHE A 2 -37.24 -62.25 10.87
CA PHE A 2 -36.30 -61.92 11.95
C PHE A 2 -34.82 -61.88 11.55
N ARG A 3 -34.23 -60.70 11.76
CA ARG A 3 -33.08 -60.42 12.65
C ARG A 3 -31.96 -59.66 11.94
N ARG A 4 -31.54 -58.58 12.61
CA ARG A 4 -30.27 -57.85 12.52
C ARG A 4 -30.23 -56.68 11.53
N PHE A 5 -30.62 -55.49 12.00
CA PHE A 5 -29.89 -54.24 11.75
C PHE A 5 -30.29 -53.20 12.82
N SER A 6 -29.97 -53.52 14.08
CA SER A 6 -29.89 -52.55 15.17
C SER A 6 -28.47 -52.58 15.67
N PHE A 7 -27.63 -51.65 15.21
CA PHE A 7 -26.43 -51.14 15.89
C PHE A 7 -25.76 -50.20 14.88
N LEU A 8 -25.90 -48.89 15.09
CA LEU A 8 -24.95 -47.81 14.76
C LEU A 8 -25.65 -46.46 15.02
N LEU A 9 -26.00 -46.24 16.28
CA LEU A 9 -26.49 -44.97 16.81
C LEU A 9 -25.70 -44.71 18.08
N ALA A 10 -24.44 -44.29 17.92
CA ALA A 10 -23.57 -43.77 18.99
C ALA A 10 -22.39 -43.00 18.36
N LEU A 11 -22.52 -41.66 18.39
CA LEU A 11 -21.53 -40.56 18.47
C LEU A 11 -20.04 -40.73 18.02
N PRO A 12 -19.32 -39.65 17.63
CA PRO A 12 -19.58 -38.28 18.06
C PRO A 12 -19.55 -37.17 16.99
N LEU A 13 -20.56 -36.33 17.14
CA LEU A 13 -20.59 -34.89 16.94
C LEU A 13 -19.52 -34.25 17.85
N GLY A 14 -18.29 -34.06 17.35
CA GLY A 14 -17.16 -33.63 18.21
C GLY A 14 -16.06 -32.81 17.52
N LEU A 15 -16.31 -32.21 16.35
CA LEU A 15 -15.30 -31.47 15.59
C LEU A 15 -15.63 -29.97 15.39
N LEU A 16 -16.55 -29.41 16.16
CA LEU A 16 -16.98 -28.01 16.10
C LEU A 16 -16.71 -27.27 17.41
N ALA A 17 -15.44 -27.18 17.84
CA ALA A 17 -15.00 -26.17 18.83
C ALA A 17 -13.47 -26.06 18.97
N ALA A 18 -12.69 -26.10 17.88
CA ALA A 18 -11.30 -25.62 17.94
C ALA A 18 -11.29 -24.12 17.61
N ARG A 19 -11.81 -23.30 18.51
CA ARG A 19 -11.48 -21.86 18.53
C ARG A 19 -10.02 -21.77 18.96
N PRO A 20 -9.11 -21.12 18.20
CA PRO A 20 -7.77 -20.88 18.69
C PRO A 20 -7.88 -20.05 19.97
N ALA A 21 -7.36 -20.59 21.07
CA ALA A 21 -7.22 -19.86 22.32
C ALA A 21 -6.38 -18.59 22.04
N PRO A 22 -6.79 -17.40 22.53
CA PRO A 22 -5.94 -16.22 22.43
C PRO A 22 -4.63 -16.51 23.16
N ALA A 23 -3.51 -16.22 22.49
CA ALA A 23 -2.19 -16.28 23.09
C ALA A 23 -2.21 -15.46 24.39
N GLN A 24 -2.01 -16.13 25.52
CA GLN A 24 -1.98 -15.50 26.83
C GLN A 24 -0.73 -14.63 26.89
N THR A 25 -0.89 -13.31 26.68
CA THR A 25 0.13 -12.33 27.05
C THR A 25 0.32 -12.35 28.57
N PRO A 26 1.54 -12.10 29.06
CA PRO A 26 1.80 -12.03 30.50
C PRO A 26 0.86 -11.00 31.15
N LEU A 27 0.25 -11.40 32.27
CA LEU A 27 -0.69 -10.60 33.05
C LEU A 27 -0.12 -9.19 33.27
N GLY A 28 -0.75 -8.18 32.66
CA GLY A 28 -0.38 -6.77 32.78
C GLY A 28 0.14 -6.10 31.50
N GLN A 29 0.46 -6.85 30.44
CA GLN A 29 0.84 -6.28 29.13
C GLN A 29 -0.37 -6.29 28.18
N PRO A 30 -0.73 -5.15 27.55
CA PRO A 30 -1.80 -5.12 26.56
C PRO A 30 -1.46 -6.04 25.40
N SER A 31 -2.46 -6.78 24.91
CA SER A 31 -2.28 -7.58 23.70
C SER A 31 -1.91 -6.66 22.53
N LEU A 32 -1.27 -7.20 21.48
CA LEU A 32 -0.92 -6.41 20.28
C LEU A 32 -2.14 -5.68 19.73
N ASP A 33 -3.28 -6.37 19.62
CA ASP A 33 -4.50 -5.80 19.05
C ASP A 33 -5.13 -4.76 19.97
N GLU A 34 -5.09 -4.97 21.29
CA GLU A 34 -5.48 -3.95 22.26
C GLU A 34 -4.61 -2.70 22.17
N ALA A 35 -3.29 -2.88 22.05
CA ALA A 35 -2.36 -1.76 21.89
C ALA A 35 -2.58 -1.01 20.58
N LYS A 36 -2.88 -1.71 19.49
CA LYS A 36 -3.28 -1.08 18.22
C LYS A 36 -4.57 -0.28 18.38
N VAL A 37 -5.58 -0.83 19.05
CA VAL A 37 -6.85 -0.12 19.31
C VAL A 37 -6.61 1.15 20.09
N GLN A 38 -5.77 1.13 21.13
CA GLN A 38 -5.44 2.33 21.92
C GLN A 38 -4.71 3.40 21.08
N ILE A 39 -3.71 3.00 20.29
CA ILE A 39 -2.99 3.92 19.40
C ILE A 39 -3.96 4.57 18.40
N TRP A 40 -4.82 3.78 17.77
CA TRP A 40 -5.79 4.28 16.79
C TRP A 40 -6.87 5.15 17.42
N CYS A 41 -7.32 4.81 18.62
CA CYS A 41 -8.26 5.62 19.37
C CYS A 41 -7.69 7.01 19.66
N ALA A 42 -6.49 7.10 20.23
CA ALA A 42 -5.83 8.36 20.51
C ALA A 42 -5.60 9.17 19.23
N THR A 43 -5.19 8.50 18.15
CA THR A 43 -5.00 9.12 16.83
C THR A 43 -6.30 9.68 16.27
N ALA A 44 -7.40 8.93 16.30
CA ALA A 44 -8.69 9.38 15.80
C ALA A 44 -9.22 10.59 16.58
N ARG A 45 -9.14 10.53 17.93
CA ARG A 45 -9.53 11.65 18.79
C ARG A 45 -8.68 12.90 18.54
N PHE A 46 -7.37 12.73 18.37
CA PHE A 46 -6.47 13.82 17.99
C PHE A 46 -6.90 14.47 16.67
N VAL A 47 -7.18 13.67 15.63
CA VAL A 47 -7.61 14.21 14.33
C VAL A 47 -8.94 14.95 14.44
N TYR A 48 -9.86 14.50 15.30
CA TYR A 48 -11.14 15.16 15.54
C TYR A 48 -10.99 16.49 16.27
N ASP A 49 -10.11 16.56 17.27
CA ASP A 49 -9.78 17.83 17.93
C ASP A 49 -9.11 18.80 16.95
N ASP A 50 -8.14 18.31 16.22
CA ASP A 50 -7.34 19.09 15.29
C ASP A 50 -8.13 19.60 14.09
N ALA A 51 -9.31 19.01 13.81
CA ALA A 51 -10.28 19.46 12.83
C ALA A 51 -11.46 20.24 13.44
N GLY A 52 -11.44 20.52 14.76
CA GLY A 52 -12.51 21.25 15.43
C GLY A 52 -13.85 20.51 15.47
N ARG A 53 -13.84 19.18 15.51
CA ARG A 53 -15.05 18.32 15.56
C ARG A 53 -15.03 17.40 16.81
N PRO A 54 -14.96 17.95 18.04
CA PRO A 54 -14.88 17.13 19.26
C PRO A 54 -16.11 16.24 19.48
N GLY A 55 -17.27 16.59 18.91
CA GLY A 55 -18.50 15.80 18.97
C GLY A 55 -18.41 14.41 18.31
N LEU A 56 -17.36 14.15 17.52
CA LEU A 56 -17.08 12.83 16.92
C LEU A 56 -16.27 11.93 17.85
N LYS A 57 -15.64 12.45 18.92
CA LYS A 57 -14.86 11.61 19.85
C LYS A 57 -15.69 10.51 20.51
N ARG A 58 -16.93 10.84 20.88
CA ARG A 58 -17.89 9.94 21.53
C ARG A 58 -18.36 8.81 20.62
N THR A 59 -18.19 8.94 19.30
CA THR A 59 -18.60 7.89 18.36
C THR A 59 -17.50 6.86 18.16
N VAL A 60 -16.25 7.14 18.55
CA VAL A 60 -15.12 6.20 18.44
C VAL A 60 -15.21 5.13 19.51
N ARG A 61 -15.20 3.86 19.07
CA ARG A 61 -15.23 2.70 19.97
C ARG A 61 -13.81 2.25 20.29
N CYS A 62 -13.31 2.66 21.46
CA CYS A 62 -11.92 2.41 21.89
C CYS A 62 -11.75 1.25 22.89
N ALA A 63 -12.79 0.44 23.08
CA ALA A 63 -12.80 -0.61 24.10
C ALA A 63 -12.27 -1.94 23.56
N GLY A 64 -11.38 -2.57 24.32
CA GLY A 64 -10.89 -3.93 24.09
C GLY A 64 -9.96 -4.08 22.89
N ALA A 65 -9.73 -5.33 22.50
CA ALA A 65 -8.84 -5.73 21.39
C ALA A 65 -9.59 -5.87 20.04
N ASP A 66 -10.64 -5.09 19.80
CA ASP A 66 -11.50 -5.23 18.61
C ASP A 66 -11.22 -4.14 17.56
N LEU A 67 -10.19 -4.37 16.74
CA LEU A 67 -9.85 -3.55 15.57
C LEU A 67 -11.01 -3.41 14.56
N PRO A 68 -11.74 -4.49 14.20
CA PRO A 68 -12.92 -4.39 13.34
C PRO A 68 -14.03 -3.45 13.87
N ALA A 69 -14.33 -3.50 15.17
CA ALA A 69 -15.33 -2.61 15.77
C ALA A 69 -14.86 -1.15 15.78
N LEU A 70 -13.58 -0.90 16.08
CA LEU A 70 -12.99 0.43 15.95
C LEU A 70 -13.10 0.93 14.50
N ALA A 71 -12.69 0.12 13.54
CA ALA A 71 -12.78 0.43 12.11
C ALA A 71 -14.22 0.77 11.68
N ALA A 72 -15.22 0.02 12.16
CA ALA A 72 -16.63 0.31 11.89
C ALA A 72 -17.06 1.65 12.47
N SER A 73 -16.57 2.01 13.66
CA SER A 73 -16.86 3.31 14.30
C SER A 73 -16.23 4.52 13.59
N LEU A 74 -15.15 4.30 12.82
CA LEU A 74 -14.47 5.33 12.04
C LEU A 74 -15.04 5.52 10.62
N ARG A 75 -15.86 4.60 10.12
CA ARG A 75 -16.44 4.67 8.76
C ARG A 75 -17.49 5.77 8.54
N PRO A 76 -18.44 6.03 9.47
CA PRO A 76 -19.48 7.05 9.24
C PRO A 76 -18.97 8.49 9.40
N ASP A 77 -17.67 8.67 9.60
CA ASP A 77 -17.06 9.96 9.89
C ASP A 77 -16.91 10.85 8.64
N SER A 78 -17.36 12.10 8.77
CA SER A 78 -17.25 13.14 7.74
C SER A 78 -15.80 13.55 7.45
N LEU A 79 -14.89 13.36 8.41
CA LEU A 79 -13.46 13.65 8.26
C LEU A 79 -12.69 12.52 7.57
N ARG A 80 -13.38 11.45 7.16
CA ARG A 80 -12.83 10.36 6.34
C ARG A 80 -11.60 9.68 6.95
N VAL A 81 -11.45 9.71 8.28
CA VAL A 81 -10.29 9.14 9.01
C VAL A 81 -10.08 7.67 8.64
N TYR A 82 -11.17 6.92 8.47
CA TYR A 82 -11.09 5.53 8.02
C TYR A 82 -10.39 5.39 6.65
N SER A 83 -10.82 6.15 5.64
CA SER A 83 -10.33 5.98 4.27
C SER A 83 -8.96 6.60 4.01
N VAL A 84 -8.64 7.71 4.68
CA VAL A 84 -7.42 8.49 4.42
C VAL A 84 -6.24 8.03 5.30
N LEU A 85 -6.53 7.57 6.52
CA LEU A 85 -5.51 7.25 7.52
C LEU A 85 -5.52 5.76 7.90
N TYR A 86 -6.65 5.24 8.38
CA TYR A 86 -6.72 3.88 8.92
C TYR A 86 -6.52 2.79 7.84
N GLN A 87 -7.31 2.82 6.78
CA GLN A 87 -7.33 1.79 5.75
C GLN A 87 -5.99 1.66 4.99
N PRO A 88 -5.30 2.75 4.60
CA PRO A 88 -3.99 2.64 3.95
C PRO A 88 -2.90 2.01 4.83
N ILE A 89 -2.99 2.23 6.15
CA ILE A 89 -1.99 1.78 7.13
C ILE A 89 -2.30 0.35 7.62
N GLU A 90 -3.47 0.12 8.20
CA GLU A 90 -3.87 -1.18 8.77
C GLU A 90 -4.40 -2.15 7.72
N GLY A 91 -5.18 -1.66 6.74
CA GLY A 91 -5.91 -2.53 5.81
C GLY A 91 -5.02 -3.40 4.93
N ARG A 92 -3.80 -2.94 4.63
CA ARG A 92 -2.80 -3.72 3.87
C ARG A 92 -1.77 -4.41 4.76
N GLY A 93 -1.58 -3.96 6.01
CA GLY A 93 -0.62 -4.52 6.96
C GLY A 93 0.85 -4.54 6.50
N VAL A 94 1.19 -3.86 5.40
CA VAL A 94 2.55 -3.90 4.80
C VAL A 94 3.60 -3.35 5.76
N ILE A 95 3.20 -2.40 6.61
CA ILE A 95 4.06 -1.79 7.64
C ILE A 95 4.61 -2.79 8.66
N TYR A 96 3.96 -3.96 8.81
CA TYR A 96 4.36 -5.00 9.75
C TYR A 96 5.29 -6.06 9.13
N GLN A 97 5.49 -6.05 7.81
CA GLN A 97 6.32 -7.04 7.16
C GLN A 97 7.78 -6.96 7.66
N GLY A 98 8.33 -8.11 8.04
CA GLY A 98 9.68 -8.20 8.61
C GLY A 98 9.82 -7.65 10.04
N LYS A 99 8.74 -7.20 10.70
CA LYS A 99 8.76 -6.74 12.09
C LYS A 99 8.45 -7.89 13.04
N LYS A 100 9.46 -8.32 13.80
CA LYS A 100 9.33 -9.35 14.83
C LYS A 100 9.15 -8.69 16.20
N GLY A 101 8.12 -9.11 16.92
CA GLY A 101 7.79 -8.62 18.27
C GLY A 101 6.81 -7.43 18.30
N THR A 102 6.01 -7.39 19.37
CA THR A 102 5.01 -6.35 19.65
C THR A 102 5.56 -4.92 19.57
N PRO A 103 6.67 -4.55 20.23
CA PRO A 103 7.15 -3.17 20.20
C PRO A 103 7.61 -2.71 18.81
N ALA A 104 8.21 -3.62 18.02
CA ALA A 104 8.65 -3.30 16.65
C ALA A 104 7.47 -3.06 15.71
N GLN A 105 6.38 -3.81 15.88
CA GLN A 105 5.14 -3.65 15.11
C GLN A 105 4.40 -2.36 15.51
N LEU A 106 4.28 -2.09 16.81
CA LEU A 106 3.65 -0.85 17.29
C LEU A 106 4.47 0.38 16.91
N GLY A 107 5.81 0.33 17.01
CA GLY A 107 6.67 1.42 16.54
C GLY A 107 6.54 1.69 15.04
N ALA A 108 6.38 0.65 14.22
CA ALA A 108 6.10 0.80 12.79
C ALA A 108 4.73 1.46 12.54
N LEU A 109 3.71 1.11 13.33
CA LEU A 109 2.39 1.73 13.28
C LEU A 109 2.45 3.23 13.62
N VAL A 110 3.08 3.59 14.75
CA VAL A 110 3.22 4.99 15.17
C VAL A 110 3.94 5.81 14.10
N LYS A 111 5.04 5.28 13.55
CA LYS A 111 5.78 5.95 12.48
C LYS A 111 4.92 6.19 11.23
N ALA A 112 4.14 5.20 10.81
CA ALA A 112 3.27 5.32 9.65
C ALA A 112 2.16 6.36 9.87
N ILE A 113 1.55 6.37 11.06
CA ILE A 113 0.53 7.36 11.45
C ILE A 113 1.13 8.77 11.39
N VAL A 114 2.25 9.00 12.05
CA VAL A 114 2.89 10.32 12.12
C VAL A 114 3.30 10.79 10.72
N GLN A 115 3.89 9.92 9.90
CA GLN A 115 4.27 10.26 8.53
C GLN A 115 3.07 10.70 7.69
N GLN A 116 1.95 9.97 7.79
CA GLN A 116 0.73 10.29 7.06
C GLN A 116 0.09 11.60 7.57
N LEU A 117 0.09 11.84 8.89
CA LEU A 117 -0.43 13.07 9.47
C LEU A 117 0.45 14.29 9.11
N LYS A 118 1.77 14.14 9.08
CA LYS A 118 2.74 15.18 8.64
C LYS A 118 2.60 15.51 7.16
N ALA A 119 2.19 14.55 6.32
CA ALA A 119 1.97 14.77 4.89
C ALA A 119 0.74 15.64 4.58
N SER A 120 -0.18 15.81 5.54
CA SER A 120 -1.39 16.63 5.36
C SER A 120 -1.05 18.12 5.13
N PRO A 121 -1.52 18.74 4.02
CA PRO A 121 -1.25 20.15 3.72
C PRO A 121 -1.68 21.10 4.83
N ALA A 122 -2.80 20.80 5.49
CA ALA A 122 -3.38 21.65 6.53
C ALA A 122 -2.50 21.71 7.80
N ARG A 123 -1.71 20.66 8.07
CA ARG A 123 -0.73 20.67 9.18
C ARG A 123 0.60 21.25 8.75
N ARG A 124 1.04 21.02 7.51
CA ARG A 124 2.31 21.57 7.00
C ARG A 124 2.35 23.10 7.00
N ARG A 125 1.19 23.75 6.85
CA ARG A 125 1.06 25.21 6.82
C ARG A 125 0.89 25.86 8.20
N ASP A 126 0.69 25.06 9.26
CA ASP A 126 0.44 25.56 10.62
C ASP A 126 1.46 24.96 11.61
N PRO A 127 2.41 25.77 12.13
CA PRO A 127 3.43 25.30 13.05
C PRO A 127 2.85 24.84 14.40
N ALA A 128 1.75 25.43 14.87
CA ALA A 128 1.11 25.03 16.13
C ALA A 128 0.50 23.62 16.00
N ARG A 129 -0.05 23.28 14.83
CA ARG A 129 -0.53 21.91 14.53
C ARG A 129 0.59 20.89 14.47
N LEU A 130 1.75 21.27 13.93
CA LEU A 130 2.93 20.40 13.94
C LEU A 130 3.44 20.16 15.36
N ALA A 131 3.44 21.18 16.23
CA ALA A 131 3.81 21.01 17.64
C ALA A 131 2.87 20.04 18.37
N ARG A 132 1.55 20.15 18.15
CA ARG A 132 0.58 19.19 18.70
C ARG A 132 0.78 17.77 18.16
N LEU A 133 1.17 17.63 16.90
CA LEU A 133 1.50 16.33 16.31
C LEU A 133 2.77 15.72 16.93
N GLN A 134 3.76 16.54 17.29
CA GLN A 134 4.93 16.07 18.04
C GLN A 134 4.54 15.59 19.45
N ALA A 135 3.62 16.28 20.13
CA ALA A 135 3.09 15.81 21.42
C ALA A 135 2.38 14.46 21.29
N LEU A 136 1.58 14.25 20.22
CA LEU A 136 0.99 12.94 19.92
C LEU A 136 2.08 11.88 19.67
N GLU A 137 3.08 12.19 18.85
CA GLU A 137 4.20 11.28 18.56
C GLU A 137 4.92 10.83 19.84
N THR A 138 5.20 11.76 20.75
CA THR A 138 5.78 11.46 22.07
C THR A 138 4.85 10.59 22.91
N ALA A 139 3.56 10.93 23.01
CA ALA A 139 2.59 10.15 23.79
C ALA A 139 2.44 8.71 23.28
N LEU A 140 2.37 8.53 21.95
CA LEU A 140 2.29 7.20 21.35
C LEU A 140 3.59 6.40 21.53
N THR A 141 4.75 7.05 21.42
CA THR A 141 6.04 6.39 21.64
C THR A 141 6.20 5.97 23.10
N ASN A 142 5.80 6.83 24.05
CA ASN A 142 5.77 6.50 25.47
C ASN A 142 4.82 5.32 25.76
N TYR A 143 3.66 5.26 25.09
CA TYR A 143 2.78 4.11 25.21
C TYR A 143 3.44 2.81 24.73
N VAL A 144 4.13 2.85 23.60
CA VAL A 144 4.85 1.67 23.08
C VAL A 144 5.99 1.24 24.01
N ALA A 145 6.67 2.19 24.66
CA ALA A 145 7.78 1.92 25.55
C ALA A 145 7.36 1.45 26.96
N HIS A 146 6.27 2.01 27.50
CA HIS A 146 5.90 1.87 28.91
C HIS A 146 4.52 1.22 29.15
N GLY A 147 3.71 1.04 28.10
CA GLY A 147 2.38 0.41 28.21
C GLY A 147 1.29 1.30 28.81
N THR A 148 1.59 2.55 29.17
CA THR A 148 0.60 3.50 29.72
C THR A 148 -0.29 4.06 28.61
N PRO A 149 -1.60 3.73 28.57
CA PRO A 149 -2.46 4.11 27.45
C PRO A 149 -2.43 5.61 27.20
N PRO A 150 -2.32 6.04 25.93
CA PRO A 150 -2.33 7.45 25.58
C PRO A 150 -3.70 8.00 25.94
N GLY A 151 -3.76 8.82 26.99
CA GLY A 151 -4.97 9.56 27.37
C GLY A 151 -5.39 10.55 26.29
N ASP A 152 -6.42 11.35 26.57
CA ASP A 152 -6.76 12.46 25.68
C ASP A 152 -5.55 13.41 25.62
N VAL A 153 -4.89 13.44 24.46
CA VAL A 153 -3.72 14.27 24.15
C VAL A 153 -3.97 15.81 24.16
N PRO A 154 -5.18 16.39 24.42
CA PRO A 154 -5.29 17.82 24.69
C PRO A 154 -4.60 18.29 25.97
N ALA A 155 -4.29 17.41 26.93
CA ALA A 155 -3.80 17.82 28.25
C ALA A 155 -2.29 18.09 28.35
N ALA A 156 -1.49 17.74 27.32
CA ALA A 156 -0.03 17.85 27.38
C ALA A 156 0.55 19.13 26.73
N MET A 157 -0.28 20.11 26.34
CA MET A 157 0.17 21.39 25.80
C MET A 157 -0.75 22.54 26.22
N VAL A 158 -0.64 22.96 27.47
CA VAL A 158 -0.50 24.40 27.76
C VAL A 158 0.99 24.59 28.05
N PRO A 159 1.75 25.30 27.20
CA PRO A 159 3.06 25.74 27.63
C PRO A 159 2.84 26.71 28.80
N THR A 160 3.42 26.39 29.95
CA THR A 160 3.60 27.35 31.05
C THR A 160 4.43 28.50 30.53
N THR A 161 3.76 29.51 30.01
CA THR A 161 4.27 30.87 29.88
C THR A 161 3.27 31.77 30.59
N ALA A 162 3.81 32.49 31.56
CA ALA A 162 3.10 33.40 32.43
C ALA A 162 2.30 34.47 31.67
N ASP A 163 1.28 34.98 32.37
CA ASP A 163 0.46 36.17 32.13
C ASP A 163 0.88 37.10 30.99
N THR A 164 -0.07 37.37 30.07
CA THR A 164 -0.51 38.74 29.77
C THR A 164 -1.90 38.65 29.10
N ALA A 165 -2.85 39.35 29.71
CA ALA A 165 -4.20 39.54 29.20
C ALA A 165 -4.24 40.25 27.84
N ALA A 166 -5.08 39.78 26.92
CA ALA A 166 -5.80 40.61 25.95
C ALA A 166 -6.95 39.83 25.31
N THR A 167 -8.16 40.17 25.76
CA THR A 167 -9.35 40.50 24.96
C THR A 167 -9.78 39.56 23.84
N ALA A 168 -10.94 38.96 24.06
CA ALA A 168 -11.81 38.40 23.04
C ALA A 168 -12.08 39.41 21.91
N ASP A 169 -11.86 39.00 20.67
CA ASP A 169 -12.53 39.60 19.52
C ASP A 169 -13.08 38.49 18.62
N ASN A 170 -14.35 38.63 18.29
CA ASN A 170 -15.13 37.69 17.50
C ASN A 170 -14.73 37.82 16.03
N GLY A 171 -13.80 36.98 15.59
CA GLY A 171 -13.48 36.80 14.17
C GLY A 171 -14.35 35.70 13.55
N ASP A 172 -15.38 36.14 12.84
CA ASP A 172 -16.24 35.40 11.90
C ASP A 172 -15.56 34.18 11.22
N PRO A 173 -16.13 32.95 11.27
CA PRO A 173 -15.57 31.78 10.59
C PRO A 173 -15.92 31.84 9.09
N GLY A 174 -15.27 32.75 8.38
CA GLY A 174 -15.50 33.01 6.96
C GLY A 174 -14.46 32.37 6.05
N LEU A 175 -14.95 31.56 5.10
CA LEU A 175 -14.48 31.45 3.71
C LEU A 175 -13.28 30.56 3.33
N ALA A 176 -12.49 30.00 4.26
CA ALA A 176 -11.43 29.04 3.88
C ALA A 176 -11.92 27.57 3.79
N GLU A 177 -12.98 27.20 4.52
CA GLU A 177 -13.44 25.81 4.64
C GLU A 177 -14.43 25.38 3.55
N THR A 178 -15.02 26.33 2.80
CA THR A 178 -15.92 26.03 1.68
C THR A 178 -15.19 25.76 0.36
N ALA A 179 -13.95 26.23 0.19
CA ALA A 179 -13.18 25.98 -1.04
C ALA A 179 -12.73 24.51 -1.17
N GLU A 180 -12.43 23.83 -0.07
CA GLU A 180 -11.99 22.43 -0.11
C GLU A 180 -13.18 21.43 -0.14
N ALA A 181 -14.35 21.83 0.35
CA ALA A 181 -15.59 21.06 0.20
C ALA A 181 -16.22 21.22 -1.20
N GLN A 182 -16.06 22.38 -1.86
CA GLN A 182 -16.61 22.64 -3.19
C GLN A 182 -15.74 22.03 -4.31
N ALA A 183 -14.41 22.04 -4.17
CA ALA A 183 -13.50 21.44 -5.17
C ALA A 183 -13.64 19.91 -5.33
N VAL A 184 -14.32 19.23 -4.39
CA VAL A 184 -14.68 17.81 -4.50
C VAL A 184 -16.17 17.61 -4.86
N ARG A 185 -17.01 18.64 -4.72
CA ARG A 185 -18.45 18.60 -5.05
C ARG A 185 -18.70 18.73 -6.55
N ASP A 186 -17.83 19.45 -7.27
CA ASP A 186 -17.91 19.59 -8.73
C ASP A 186 -17.51 18.31 -9.50
N ALA A 187 -17.08 17.25 -8.79
CA ALA A 187 -16.73 15.96 -9.38
C ALA A 187 -17.87 14.91 -9.33
N ASN A 188 -19.01 15.15 -8.66
CA ASN A 188 -20.12 14.18 -8.65
C ASN A 188 -21.47 14.80 -8.18
N PRO A 189 -22.41 15.14 -9.09
CA PRO A 189 -23.69 15.75 -8.73
C PRO A 189 -24.74 14.67 -8.44
N GLY A 190 -24.81 14.18 -7.19
CA GLY A 190 -25.77 13.10 -6.91
C GLY A 190 -25.87 12.66 -5.45
N ALA A 191 -26.08 13.59 -4.51
CA ALA A 191 -26.47 13.20 -3.15
C ALA A 191 -27.46 14.21 -2.56
N MET A 192 -28.74 13.90 -2.72
CA MET A 192 -29.88 14.50 -2.01
C MET A 192 -29.85 14.05 -0.54
N LEU A 193 -30.09 14.98 0.38
CA LEU A 193 -30.36 14.74 1.81
C LEU A 193 -31.81 14.23 2.00
N PRO A 194 -32.11 13.32 2.95
CA PRO A 194 -33.48 13.00 3.32
C PRO A 194 -34.04 13.94 4.40
N PRO A 195 -35.36 14.25 4.40
CA PRO A 195 -36.01 15.11 5.39
C PRO A 195 -36.52 14.36 6.63
N ASP A 196 -36.76 15.16 7.68
CA ASP A 196 -37.23 14.81 9.03
C ASP A 196 -38.52 13.97 9.09
N ALA A 197 -38.56 13.08 10.08
CA ALA A 197 -39.71 12.22 10.39
C ALA A 197 -40.73 12.94 11.29
N ALA A 198 -41.95 13.13 10.78
CA ALA A 198 -43.11 13.61 11.53
C ALA A 198 -43.94 12.44 12.11
N ALA A 199 -44.65 12.73 13.21
CA ALA A 199 -45.42 11.81 14.06
C ALA A 199 -46.66 11.14 13.37
N PRO A 200 -47.20 10.03 13.91
CA PRO A 200 -48.16 9.18 13.21
C PRO A 200 -49.61 9.67 13.34
N SER A 201 -50.38 9.58 12.25
CA SER A 201 -51.83 9.80 12.23
C SER A 201 -52.59 8.59 11.67
N ALA A 202 -53.80 8.40 12.19
CA ALA A 202 -54.58 7.16 12.22
C ALA A 202 -55.29 6.77 10.90
N THR A 203 -54.61 6.90 9.75
CA THR A 203 -55.06 6.38 8.44
C THR A 203 -54.29 5.12 7.99
N ALA A 204 -53.44 4.59 8.88
CA ALA A 204 -52.44 3.55 8.59
C ALA A 204 -52.99 2.19 8.12
N SER A 205 -54.26 1.86 8.36
CA SER A 205 -54.72 0.45 8.31
C SER A 205 -54.83 -0.18 6.92
N LEU A 206 -55.01 0.61 5.85
CA LEU A 206 -55.09 0.10 4.47
C LEU A 206 -53.75 0.21 3.72
N LEU A 207 -53.00 1.29 3.96
CA LEU A 207 -51.65 1.47 3.42
C LEU A 207 -50.67 0.43 3.98
N ASP A 208 -50.76 0.09 5.27
CA ASP A 208 -49.86 -0.88 5.92
C ASP A 208 -50.07 -2.32 5.39
N ARG A 209 -51.30 -2.65 4.95
CA ARG A 209 -51.64 -3.96 4.40
C ARG A 209 -51.06 -4.22 3.00
N PHE A 210 -50.82 -3.16 2.21
CA PHE A 210 -50.13 -3.25 0.92
C PHE A 210 -48.66 -2.86 1.00
N ALA A 211 -48.29 -1.96 1.91
CA ALA A 211 -46.91 -1.54 2.10
C ALA A 211 -46.03 -2.66 2.68
N ALA A 212 -46.54 -3.47 3.60
CA ALA A 212 -45.78 -4.58 4.17
C ALA A 212 -45.31 -5.63 3.13
N PRO A 213 -46.18 -6.21 2.26
CA PRO A 213 -45.72 -7.15 1.24
C PRO A 213 -44.85 -6.48 0.18
N LEU A 214 -45.11 -5.22 -0.17
CA LEU A 214 -44.32 -4.49 -1.17
C LEU A 214 -42.92 -4.13 -0.65
N ALA A 215 -42.81 -3.72 0.62
CA ALA A 215 -41.54 -3.51 1.31
C ALA A 215 -40.73 -4.81 1.42
N LEU A 216 -41.40 -5.95 1.62
CA LEU A 216 -40.73 -7.26 1.64
C LEU A 216 -40.17 -7.62 0.27
N ILE A 217 -40.92 -7.41 -0.82
CA ILE A 217 -40.45 -7.64 -2.18
C ILE A 217 -39.26 -6.72 -2.52
N LEU A 218 -39.36 -5.43 -2.21
CA LEU A 218 -38.25 -4.47 -2.42
C LEU A 218 -37.04 -4.79 -1.54
N GLY A 219 -37.27 -5.27 -0.31
CA GLY A 219 -36.23 -5.74 0.59
C GLY A 219 -35.47 -6.92 0.01
N ILE A 220 -36.17 -7.94 -0.48
CA ILE A 220 -35.55 -9.10 -1.14
C ILE A 220 -34.79 -8.66 -2.40
N LEU A 221 -35.37 -7.79 -3.22
CA LEU A 221 -34.71 -7.28 -4.42
C LEU A 221 -33.42 -6.52 -4.08
N SER A 222 -33.46 -5.68 -3.05
CA SER A 222 -32.29 -4.94 -2.56
C SER A 222 -31.19 -5.88 -2.04
N LEU A 223 -31.57 -6.97 -1.37
CA LEU A 223 -30.65 -7.98 -0.86
C LEU A 223 -29.95 -8.72 -2.02
N VAL A 224 -30.72 -9.13 -3.03
CA VAL A 224 -30.18 -9.81 -4.23
C VAL A 224 -29.22 -8.89 -4.98
N LEU A 225 -29.60 -7.63 -5.19
CA LEU A 225 -28.74 -6.62 -5.82
C LEU A 225 -27.45 -6.39 -5.02
N TYR A 226 -27.55 -6.30 -3.68
CA TYR A 226 -26.39 -6.17 -2.82
C TYR A 226 -25.45 -7.38 -2.91
N VAL A 227 -25.99 -8.60 -2.94
CA VAL A 227 -25.20 -9.82 -3.11
C VAL A 227 -24.51 -9.85 -4.46
N MET A 228 -25.19 -9.54 -5.57
CA MET A 228 -24.56 -9.47 -6.90
C MET A 228 -23.44 -8.43 -6.95
N LEU A 229 -23.66 -7.23 -6.39
CA LEU A 229 -22.64 -6.19 -6.34
C LEU A 229 -21.42 -6.63 -5.51
N ARG A 230 -21.66 -7.33 -4.40
CA ARG A 230 -20.58 -7.85 -3.55
C ARG A 230 -19.77 -8.95 -4.27
N VAL A 231 -20.44 -9.80 -5.03
CA VAL A 231 -19.80 -10.84 -5.85
C VAL A 231 -19.00 -10.23 -6.99
N SER A 232 -19.56 -9.24 -7.72
CA SER A 232 -18.88 -8.58 -8.83
C SER A 232 -17.63 -7.80 -8.37
N LEU A 233 -17.72 -7.05 -7.26
CA LEU A 233 -16.57 -6.40 -6.62
C LEU A 233 -15.54 -7.42 -6.10
N GLY A 234 -15.98 -8.61 -5.71
CA GLY A 234 -15.10 -9.71 -5.32
C GLY A 234 -14.36 -10.33 -6.50
N GLN A 235 -15.03 -10.48 -7.64
CA GLN A 235 -14.44 -10.97 -8.89
C GLN A 235 -13.47 -9.92 -9.47
N TRP A 236 -13.86 -8.65 -9.54
CA TRP A 236 -13.02 -7.56 -10.02
C TRP A 236 -11.73 -7.41 -9.19
N ARG A 237 -11.82 -7.48 -7.86
CA ARG A 237 -10.63 -7.46 -7.00
C ARG A 237 -9.72 -8.67 -7.19
N ARG A 238 -10.27 -9.84 -7.53
CA ARG A 238 -9.47 -11.04 -7.85
C ARG A 238 -8.80 -10.89 -9.21
N GLN A 239 -9.48 -10.30 -10.20
CA GLN A 239 -8.91 -9.96 -11.50
C GLN A 239 -7.72 -9.01 -11.36
N GLN A 240 -7.90 -7.91 -10.63
CA GLN A 240 -6.84 -6.93 -10.33
C GLN A 240 -5.65 -7.54 -9.59
N ARG A 241 -5.88 -8.49 -8.66
CA ARG A 241 -4.78 -9.23 -8.02
C ARG A 241 -4.00 -10.09 -9.01
N ARG A 242 -4.66 -10.72 -9.98
CA ARG A 242 -3.97 -11.52 -10.99
C ARG A 242 -3.12 -10.64 -11.91
N GLU A 243 -3.66 -9.51 -12.35
CA GLU A 243 -2.94 -8.56 -13.21
C GLU A 243 -1.75 -7.90 -12.49
N THR A 244 -1.90 -7.55 -11.22
CA THR A 244 -0.80 -6.98 -10.41
C THR A 244 0.26 -8.03 -10.08
N LEU A 245 -0.13 -9.29 -9.84
CA LEU A 245 0.83 -10.38 -9.63
C LEU A 245 1.58 -10.73 -10.91
N SER A 246 0.93 -10.72 -12.09
CA SER A 246 1.62 -10.93 -13.36
C SER A 246 2.60 -9.79 -13.68
N ALA A 247 2.21 -8.53 -13.43
CA ALA A 247 3.11 -7.39 -13.59
C ALA A 247 4.29 -7.44 -12.60
N ALA A 248 4.05 -7.84 -11.35
CA ALA A 248 5.11 -8.01 -10.35
C ALA A 248 6.07 -9.15 -10.71
N HIS A 249 5.57 -10.25 -11.26
CA HIS A 249 6.41 -11.37 -11.71
C HIS A 249 7.26 -10.97 -12.94
N ALA A 250 6.69 -10.25 -13.91
CA ALA A 250 7.43 -9.70 -15.04
C ALA A 250 8.52 -8.70 -14.60
N ALA A 251 8.22 -7.82 -13.64
CA ALA A 251 9.20 -6.89 -13.08
C ALA A 251 10.34 -7.60 -12.33
N ALA A 252 10.04 -8.69 -11.61
CA ALA A 252 11.05 -9.51 -10.96
C ALA A 252 11.96 -10.21 -12.00
N GLY A 253 11.38 -10.76 -13.07
CA GLY A 253 12.12 -11.35 -14.18
C GLY A 253 13.05 -10.35 -14.88
N ALA A 254 12.56 -9.14 -15.16
CA ALA A 254 13.36 -8.07 -15.75
C ALA A 254 14.54 -7.66 -14.85
N LYS A 255 14.34 -7.63 -13.53
CA LYS A 255 15.42 -7.34 -12.58
C LYS A 255 16.50 -8.43 -12.60
N THR A 256 16.11 -9.70 -12.60
CA THR A 256 17.07 -10.81 -12.70
C THR A 256 17.83 -10.82 -14.03
N ALA A 257 17.16 -10.48 -15.13
CA ALA A 257 17.80 -10.35 -16.44
C ALA A 257 18.81 -9.19 -16.47
N ALA A 258 18.48 -8.05 -15.87
CA ALA A 258 19.38 -6.92 -15.75
C ALA A 258 20.63 -7.24 -14.90
N GLU A 259 20.47 -7.96 -13.79
CA GLU A 259 21.58 -8.42 -12.96
C GLU A 259 22.49 -9.43 -13.70
N GLN A 260 21.91 -10.31 -14.52
CA GLN A 260 22.69 -11.22 -15.36
C GLN A 260 23.43 -10.47 -16.48
N ALA A 261 22.79 -9.47 -17.10
CA ALA A 261 23.42 -8.66 -18.13
C ALA A 261 24.60 -7.84 -17.58
N THR A 262 24.46 -7.25 -16.39
CA THR A 262 25.57 -6.51 -15.76
C THR A 262 26.73 -7.43 -15.38
N ALA A 263 26.45 -8.65 -14.90
CA ALA A 263 27.47 -9.65 -14.65
C ALA A 263 28.20 -10.09 -15.94
N ALA A 264 27.47 -10.28 -17.04
CA ALA A 264 28.05 -10.63 -18.34
C ALA A 264 28.94 -9.51 -18.90
N VAL A 265 28.50 -8.25 -18.78
CA VAL A 265 29.31 -7.08 -19.19
C VAL A 265 30.58 -6.97 -18.36
N ALA A 266 30.51 -7.23 -17.05
CA ALA A 266 31.67 -7.23 -16.18
C ALA A 266 32.69 -8.32 -16.55
N ASP A 267 32.23 -9.54 -16.89
CA ASP A 267 33.11 -10.62 -17.35
C ASP A 267 33.75 -10.29 -18.72
N ALA A 268 32.97 -9.73 -19.65
CA ALA A 268 33.50 -9.29 -20.95
C ALA A 268 34.59 -8.21 -20.78
N ALA A 269 34.36 -7.22 -19.92
CA ALA A 269 35.36 -6.19 -19.61
C ALA A 269 36.62 -6.78 -18.97
N ALA A 270 36.48 -7.79 -18.11
CA ALA A 270 37.62 -8.50 -17.53
C ALA A 270 38.43 -9.28 -18.59
N ARG A 271 37.75 -9.91 -19.57
CA ARG A 271 38.43 -10.60 -20.68
C ARG A 271 39.20 -9.64 -21.58
N VAL A 272 38.63 -8.47 -21.90
CA VAL A 272 39.31 -7.43 -22.69
C VAL A 272 40.56 -6.95 -21.96
N LYS A 273 40.48 -6.66 -20.65
CA LYS A 273 41.65 -6.27 -19.86
C LYS A 273 42.75 -7.34 -19.82
N ARG A 274 42.39 -8.63 -19.76
CA ARG A 274 43.37 -9.73 -19.84
C ARG A 274 44.03 -9.80 -21.22
N ALA A 275 43.26 -9.63 -22.29
CA ALA A 275 43.80 -9.61 -23.65
C ALA A 275 44.77 -8.42 -23.85
N GLU A 276 44.41 -7.22 -23.36
CA GLU A 276 45.26 -6.03 -23.39
C GLU A 276 46.58 -6.26 -22.63
N ALA A 277 46.52 -6.87 -21.44
CA ALA A 277 47.72 -7.21 -20.67
C ALA A 277 48.63 -8.22 -21.39
N LEU A 278 48.06 -9.19 -22.12
CA LEU A 278 48.84 -10.13 -22.94
C LEU A 278 49.50 -9.44 -24.14
N VAL A 279 48.83 -8.49 -24.78
CA VAL A 279 49.40 -7.69 -25.88
C VAL A 279 50.56 -6.83 -25.38
N LEU A 280 50.41 -6.19 -24.21
CA LEU A 280 51.48 -5.41 -23.59
C LEU A 280 52.67 -6.29 -23.17
N ALA A 281 52.42 -7.51 -22.67
CA ALA A 281 53.48 -8.45 -22.32
C ALA A 281 54.22 -9.00 -23.55
N ALA A 282 53.54 -9.18 -24.68
CA ALA A 282 54.16 -9.56 -25.95
C ALA A 282 55.02 -8.44 -26.57
N GLY A 283 54.87 -7.20 -26.11
CA GLY A 283 55.67 -6.04 -26.53
C GLY A 283 56.91 -5.75 -25.68
N ALA A 284 57.22 -6.57 -24.67
CA ALA A 284 58.43 -6.41 -23.87
C ALA A 284 59.68 -6.86 -24.66
N PRO A 285 60.80 -6.11 -24.61
CA PRO A 285 61.95 -6.32 -25.48
C PRO A 285 62.75 -7.54 -25.02
N GLY A 286 62.50 -8.69 -25.65
CA GLY A 286 63.44 -9.79 -25.70
C GLY A 286 64.50 -9.51 -26.76
N GLU A 287 65.76 -9.50 -26.34
CA GLU A 287 66.96 -9.30 -27.14
C GLU A 287 67.01 -10.30 -28.33
N SER A 288 66.55 -9.86 -29.50
CA SER A 288 66.73 -10.55 -30.78
C SER A 288 66.52 -9.56 -31.94
N PRO A 289 67.27 -9.71 -33.05
CA PRO A 289 67.50 -8.63 -34.00
C PRO A 289 66.21 -8.24 -34.73
N ALA A 290 66.02 -6.92 -34.85
CA ALA A 290 64.86 -6.24 -35.39
C ALA A 290 64.31 -6.85 -36.69
N PRO A 291 63.02 -7.26 -36.73
CA PRO A 291 62.25 -7.21 -37.95
C PRO A 291 61.82 -5.75 -38.20
N PRO A 292 61.69 -5.31 -39.47
CA PRO A 292 61.32 -3.94 -39.81
C PRO A 292 59.91 -3.59 -39.29
N PRO A 293 59.62 -2.30 -39.05
CA PRO A 293 58.33 -1.87 -38.51
C PRO A 293 57.21 -2.18 -39.51
N ALA A 294 56.41 -3.19 -39.21
CA ALA A 294 55.23 -3.57 -40.02
C ALA A 294 54.15 -2.48 -40.08
N SER A 295 54.29 -1.41 -39.30
CA SER A 295 53.38 -0.26 -39.26
C SER A 295 53.59 0.75 -40.39
N GLU A 296 54.67 0.66 -41.16
CA GLU A 296 55.03 1.66 -42.19
C GLU A 296 54.78 1.25 -43.65
N LEU A 297 54.23 0.06 -43.91
CA LEU A 297 54.12 -0.48 -45.29
C LEU A 297 52.71 -0.75 -45.80
N LEU A 298 51.65 -0.31 -45.08
CA LEU A 298 50.33 -0.26 -45.68
C LEU A 298 50.25 0.96 -46.59
N THR A 299 50.31 0.72 -47.90
CA THR A 299 50.09 1.76 -48.91
C THR A 299 48.74 2.45 -48.66
N HIS A 300 48.63 3.75 -49.00
CA HIS A 300 47.38 4.52 -48.79
C HIS A 300 46.15 3.80 -49.40
N THR A 301 46.35 3.09 -50.49
CA THR A 301 45.35 2.21 -51.13
C THR A 301 44.93 1.04 -50.24
N GLN A 302 45.86 0.32 -49.62
CA GLN A 302 45.53 -0.76 -48.68
C GLN A 302 44.81 -0.23 -47.44
N ARG A 303 45.14 0.98 -46.99
CA ARG A 303 44.46 1.61 -45.85
C ARG A 303 42.98 1.89 -46.14
N LEU A 304 42.67 2.42 -47.33
CA LEU A 304 41.30 2.64 -47.78
C LEU A 304 40.53 1.32 -47.96
N GLU A 305 41.20 0.26 -48.37
CA GLU A 305 40.59 -1.06 -48.55
C GLU A 305 40.26 -1.72 -47.20
N VAL A 306 41.15 -1.58 -46.21
CA VAL A 306 40.88 -1.99 -44.83
C VAL A 306 39.73 -1.18 -44.24
N GLU A 307 39.70 0.13 -44.42
CA GLU A 307 38.58 0.97 -43.97
C GLU A 307 37.24 0.54 -44.60
N ARG A 308 37.23 0.22 -45.91
CA ARG A 308 36.05 -0.32 -46.58
C ARG A 308 35.59 -1.65 -46.00
N LEU A 309 36.51 -2.59 -45.77
CA LEU A 309 36.18 -3.90 -45.22
C LEU A 309 35.66 -3.78 -43.78
N VAL A 310 36.22 -2.87 -42.98
CA VAL A 310 35.73 -2.59 -41.62
C VAL A 310 34.34 -1.98 -41.68
N SER A 311 34.09 -0.96 -42.52
CA SER A 311 32.76 -0.38 -42.69
C SER A 311 31.73 -1.41 -43.14
N GLN A 312 32.09 -2.26 -44.12
CA GLN A 312 31.23 -3.34 -44.58
C GLN A 312 30.90 -4.32 -43.45
N ARG A 313 31.91 -4.74 -42.69
CA ARG A 313 31.71 -5.68 -41.59
C ARG A 313 30.86 -5.11 -40.47
N VAL A 314 31.04 -3.82 -40.15
CA VAL A 314 30.21 -3.10 -39.17
C VAL A 314 28.77 -3.00 -39.65
N ASP A 315 28.53 -2.74 -40.93
CA ASP A 315 27.16 -2.68 -41.49
C ASP A 315 26.48 -4.05 -41.48
N GLU A 316 27.22 -5.13 -41.78
CA GLU A 316 26.73 -6.51 -41.67
C GLU A 316 26.37 -6.86 -40.22
N GLU A 317 27.23 -6.53 -39.26
CA GLU A 317 26.97 -6.71 -37.82
C GLU A 317 25.76 -5.89 -37.35
N MET A 318 25.66 -4.62 -37.75
CA MET A 318 24.52 -3.76 -37.40
C MET A 318 23.21 -4.25 -38.00
N THR A 319 23.25 -4.82 -39.21
CA THR A 319 22.09 -5.42 -39.87
C THR A 319 21.68 -6.71 -39.17
N TRP A 320 22.64 -7.55 -38.80
CA TRP A 320 22.40 -8.77 -38.03
C TRP A 320 21.81 -8.45 -36.64
N LEU A 321 22.35 -7.45 -35.94
CA LEU A 321 21.83 -7.00 -34.64
C LEU A 321 20.40 -6.48 -34.76
N ARG A 322 20.06 -5.71 -35.80
CA ARG A 322 18.68 -5.28 -36.04
C ARG A 322 17.73 -6.46 -36.30
N ALA A 323 18.19 -7.49 -37.00
CA ALA A 323 17.38 -8.69 -37.24
C ALA A 323 17.15 -9.51 -35.96
N GLN A 324 18.12 -9.55 -35.04
CA GLN A 324 17.99 -10.30 -33.77
C GLN A 324 17.30 -9.52 -32.64
N LEU A 325 17.32 -8.19 -32.69
CA LEU A 325 16.77 -7.33 -31.63
C LEU A 325 15.32 -7.66 -31.25
N PRO A 326 14.40 -7.94 -32.20
CA PRO A 326 13.03 -8.34 -31.88
C PRO A 326 12.96 -9.65 -31.09
N GLY A 327 13.79 -10.65 -31.44
CA GLY A 327 13.84 -11.93 -30.74
C GLY A 327 14.42 -11.81 -29.33
N LEU A 328 15.45 -10.99 -29.16
CA LEU A 328 16.04 -10.70 -27.85
C LEU A 328 15.08 -9.90 -26.95
N LEU A 329 14.32 -8.94 -27.50
CA LEU A 329 13.28 -8.21 -26.77
C LEU A 329 12.10 -9.11 -26.38
N ALA A 330 11.68 -10.02 -27.26
CA ALA A 330 10.63 -11.00 -26.96
C ALA A 330 11.05 -11.96 -25.83
N ALA A 331 12.30 -12.45 -25.87
CA ALA A 331 12.86 -13.30 -24.82
C ALA A 331 12.97 -12.56 -23.46
N ALA A 332 13.40 -11.29 -23.46
CA ALA A 332 13.49 -10.47 -22.26
C ALA A 332 12.11 -10.12 -21.66
N ALA A 333 11.07 -10.03 -22.49
CA ALA A 333 9.69 -9.78 -22.06
C ALA A 333 8.96 -11.03 -21.52
N GLY A 334 9.61 -12.21 -21.54
CA GLY A 334 9.00 -13.47 -21.11
C GLY A 334 7.86 -13.94 -22.02
N ALA A 335 7.82 -13.46 -23.26
CA ALA A 335 6.86 -13.94 -24.26
C ALA A 335 7.27 -15.36 -24.69
N PRO A 336 6.33 -16.34 -24.73
CA PRO A 336 6.64 -17.64 -25.30
C PRO A 336 7.05 -17.47 -26.76
N PRO A 337 8.05 -18.24 -27.25
CA PRO A 337 8.48 -18.14 -28.63
C PRO A 337 7.28 -18.40 -29.55
N ALA A 338 7.02 -17.48 -30.47
CA ALA A 338 6.03 -17.68 -31.51
C ALA A 338 6.45 -18.93 -32.32
N PRO A 339 5.53 -19.86 -32.60
CA PRO A 339 5.86 -21.02 -33.41
C PRO A 339 6.28 -20.53 -34.80
N ASP A 340 7.48 -20.96 -35.23
CA ASP A 340 7.97 -20.77 -36.60
C ASP A 340 6.88 -21.25 -37.57
N THR A 341 6.28 -20.30 -38.28
CA THR A 341 5.46 -20.60 -39.43
C THR A 341 6.40 -20.82 -40.60
N ALA A 342 6.93 -22.03 -40.67
CA ALA A 342 7.55 -22.54 -41.88
C ALA A 342 6.45 -22.81 -42.93
N GLN A 343 6.31 -21.90 -43.89
CA GLN A 343 5.91 -22.17 -45.27
C GLN A 343 6.71 -21.27 -46.21
#